data_AF-A0A842P9F3-F1
#
_entry.id   AF-A0A842P9F3-F1
#
_cell.length_a   1.000
_cell.length_b   1.000
_cell.length_c   1.000
_cell.angle_alpha   90.00
_cell.angle_beta   90.00
_cell.angle_gamma   90.00
#
_symmetry.space_group_name_H-M   'P 1'
#
loop_
_entity.id
_entity.type
_entity.pdbx_description
1 polymer ?
#
loop_
_entity_poly.entity_id
_entity_poly.type
_entity_poly.pdbx_seq_one_letter_code
_entity_poly.pdbx_strand_id
1 'polypeptide(L)' 'MLYIQRKKEIIEKTLVKRLGSPKDIAKTILYLLDSDFVTGQVIVVDGGSSVN' A
#
# COMPACT_ATOMS: atom_id res chain seq x y z
N MET A 1 -24.96 1.84 -2.18
CA MET A 1 -24.56 2.67 -1.02
C MET A 1 -23.45 2.03 -0.18
N LEU A 2 -23.57 0.76 0.24
CA LEU A 2 -22.56 0.06 1.07
C LEU A 2 -21.12 0.09 0.51
N TYR A 3 -20.93 -0.08 -0.81
CA TYR A 3 -19.60 -0.03 -1.43
C TYR A 3 -18.89 1.31 -1.24
N ILE A 4 -19.62 2.42 -1.44
CA ILE A 4 -19.06 3.77 -1.27
C ILE A 4 -18.69 4.01 0.19
N GLN A 5 -19.53 3.54 1.12
CA GLN A 5 -19.28 3.65 2.55
C GLN A 5 -18.02 2.89 2.97
N ARG A 6 -17.90 1.61 2.55
CA ARG A 6 -16.71 0.79 2.81
C ARG A 6 -15.44 1.42 2.21
N LYS A 7 -15.55 2.03 1.03
CA LYS A 7 -14.44 2.73 0.37
C LYS A 7 -13.96 3.92 1.20
N LYS A 8 -14.88 4.72 1.76
CA LYS A 8 -14.56 5.84 2.64
C LYS A 8 -13.87 5.39 3.92
N GLU A 9 -14.38 4.35 4.57
CA GLU A 9 -13.80 3.79 5.80
C GLU A 9 -12.35 3.33 5.59
N ILE A 10 -12.07 2.66 4.46
CA ILE A 10 -10.70 2.24 4.13
C ILE A 10 -9.79 3.46 3.94
N ILE A 11 -10.27 4.50 3.23
CA ILE A 11 -9.51 5.73 3.00
C ILE A 11 -9.22 6.46 4.32
N GLU A 12 -10.20 6.54 5.21
CA GLU A 12 -10.05 7.18 6.53
C GLU A 12 -9.02 6.46 7.39
N LYS A 13 -9.02 5.13 7.36
CA LYS A 13 -8.04 4.29 8.07
C LYS A 13 -6.66 4.27 7.41
N THR A 14 -6.51 4.74 6.19
CA THR A 14 -5.22 4.80 5.49
C THR A 14 -4.55 6.13 5.84
N LEU A 15 -3.30 6.13 6.30
CA LEU A 15 -2.57 7.37 6.63
C LEU A 15 -2.36 8.26 5.40
N VAL A 16 -2.12 7.65 4.23
CA VAL A 16 -1.94 8.34 2.95
C VAL A 16 -3.27 8.89 2.38
N LYS A 17 -4.41 8.65 3.05
CA LYS A 17 -5.75 9.19 2.72
C LYS A 17 -6.21 8.97 1.27
N ARG A 18 -5.82 7.83 0.69
CA ARG A 18 -6.35 7.33 -0.58
C ARG A 18 -6.30 5.82 -0.62
N LEU A 19 -7.02 5.21 -1.55
CA LEU A 19 -6.80 3.81 -1.87
C LEU A 19 -5.43 3.59 -2.52
N GLY A 20 -4.86 2.43 -2.22
CA GLY A 20 -3.77 1.87 -3.00
C GLY A 20 -4.21 1.60 -4.44
N SER A 21 -3.23 1.59 -5.33
CA SER A 21 -3.38 1.28 -6.75
C SER A 21 -2.35 0.23 -7.16
N PRO A 22 -2.57 -0.50 -8.27
CA PRO A 22 -1.56 -1.42 -8.80
C PRO A 22 -0.18 -0.76 -9.04
N LYS A 23 -0.16 0.55 -9.32
CA LYS A 23 1.07 1.32 -9.52
C LYS A 23 1.91 1.45 -8.25
N ASP A 24 1.29 1.45 -7.07
CA ASP A 24 2.01 1.50 -5.81
C ASP A 24 2.84 0.22 -5.61
N ILE A 25 2.26 -0.94 -5.93
CA ILE A 25 2.97 -2.23 -5.88
C ILE A 25 4.06 -2.30 -6.94
N ALA A 26 3.78 -1.90 -8.18
CA ALA A 26 4.77 -1.91 -9.26
C ALA A 26 6.00 -1.07 -8.94
N LYS A 27 5.83 0.09 -8.31
CA LYS A 27 6.95 0.93 -7.84
C LYS A 27 7.77 0.24 -6.76
N THR A 28 7.14 -0.45 -5.81
CA THR A 28 7.86 -1.21 -4.78
C THR A 28 8.66 -2.37 -5.38
N ILE A 29 8.11 -3.05 -6.40
CA ILE A 29 8.84 -4.09 -7.13
C ILE A 29 10.06 -3.50 -7.83
N LEU A 30 9.92 -2.37 -8.53
CA LEU A 30 11.05 -1.70 -9.18
C LEU A 30 12.14 -1.31 -8.17
N TYR A 31 11.76 -0.79 -7.00
CA TYR A 31 12.70 -0.52 -5.92
C TYR A 31 13.45 -1.77 -5.45
N LEU A 32 12.76 -2.91 -5.32
CA LEU A 32 13.37 -4.17 -4.92
C LEU A 32 14.32 -4.73 -5.99
N LEU A 33 13.95 -4.60 -7.27
CA LEU A 33 14.77 -5.06 -8.39
C LEU A 33 16.08 -4.28 -8.55
N ASP A 34 16.14 -3.05 -8.06
CA ASP A 34 17.32 -2.18 -8.12
C ASP A 34 18.38 -2.55 -7.06
N SER A 35 18.06 -3.46 -6.13
CA SER A 35 18.92 -3.78 -5.00
C SER A 35 19.53 -5.18 -5.08
N ASP A 36 20.84 -5.26 -5.28
CA ASP A 36 21.60 -6.53 -5.35
C ASP A 36 21.84 -7.22 -3.99
N PHE A 37 21.53 -6.55 -2.87
CA PHE A 37 21.86 -7.05 -1.52
C PHE A 37 20.65 -7.19 -0.59
N VAL A 38 19.42 -7.03 -1.10
CA VAL A 38 18.19 -7.21 -0.32
C VAL A 38 17.58 -8.57 -0.64
N THR A 39 17.47 -9.42 0.38
CA THR A 39 16.83 -10.74 0.28
C THR A 39 16.12 -11.11 1.59
N GLY A 40 15.18 -12.06 1.52
CA GLY A 40 14.45 -12.57 2.68
C GLY A 40 13.54 -11.55 3.38
N GLN A 41 13.21 -10.43 2.72
CA GLN A 41 12.40 -9.36 3.30
C GLN A 41 10.96 -9.40 2.81
N VAL A 42 10.04 -8.97 3.67
CA VAL A 42 8.65 -8.68 3.34
C VAL A 42 8.43 -7.18 3.48
N ILE A 43 7.99 -6.52 2.40
CA ILE A 43 7.66 -5.08 2.40
C ILE A 43 6.14 -4.92 2.40
N VAL A 44 5.61 -4.27 3.44
CA VAL A 44 4.19 -3.91 3.53
C VAL A 44 3.92 -2.64 2.74
N VAL A 45 2.98 -2.70 1.79
CA VAL A 45 2.60 -1.58 0.92
C VAL A 45 1.10 -1.32 1.06
N ASP A 46 0.72 -0.63 2.12
CA ASP A 46 -0.70 -0.48 2.51
C ASP A 46 -1.10 0.97 2.82
N GLY A 47 -0.23 1.93 2.53
CA GLY A 47 -0.48 3.34 2.81
C GLY A 47 -0.63 3.67 4.31
N GLY A 48 -0.11 2.80 5.20
CA GLY A 48 -0.16 2.97 6.64
C GLY A 48 -1.45 2.45 7.29
N SER A 49 -2.27 1.68 6.57
CA SER A 49 -3.54 1.17 7.11
C SER A 49 -3.37 0.18 8.27
N SER A 50 -2.22 -0.48 8.37
CA SER A 50 -1.91 -1.47 9.41
C SER A 50 -1.43 -0.84 10.72
N VAL A 51 -1.18 0.48 10.76
CA VAL A 51 -0.58 1.19 11.90
C VAL A 51 -1.37 2.43 12.33
N ASN A 52 -2.55 2.66 11.77
CA ASN A 52 -3.43 3.80 12.07
C ASN A 52 -4.63 3.41 12.94
#